data_AF-A0A1A9AFH7-F1
#
_entry.id   AF-A0A1A9AFH7-F1
#
_cell.length_a   1.000
_cell.length_b   1.000
_cell.length_c   1.000
_cell.angle_alpha   90.00
_cell.angle_beta   90.00
_cell.angle_gamma   90.00
#
_symmetry.space_group_name_H-M   'P 1'
#
loop_
_entity.id
_entity.type
_entity.pdbx_description
1 polymer ?
#
loop_
_entity_poly.entity_id
_entity_poly.type
_entity_poly.pdbx_seq_one_letter_code
_entity_poly.pdbx_strand_id
1 'polypeptide(L)'
;MQSSKEKEYYDAVSSFEKCETNFNNVTESPDASHNGVCESISTSLEADESKLMIPCKRITMYLKYLNDKTTTVDIPLNCKYINYKINDEIRKLENTPYEHSDLYSKWIAVYRSSSQDIYTICKENVQHLDGVIFKKVQDLYNMYHKYNKYISTSVSSNTIECTEFEECVNSYNNYESICINGSDKNFCNALDSFRIYYQSYSGRVVSKCIGTDVLLKSFQMSTEDGQSSIDGEELEEDDDYMDPFGLQYIGTNIFIMFTIIILLSFLFFILYRFTPFGYWLRPRIKNKIKILKKIYEKSTKLYRNTRNEETDSLKDPINLQYHSMGSS
;
A
#
# COMPACT_ATOMS: atom_id res chain seq x y z
N MET A 1 -0.37 12.72 27.82
CA MET A 1 0.02 13.45 26.58
C MET A 1 0.72 12.56 25.53
N GLN A 2 1.39 11.46 25.92
CA GLN A 2 2.05 10.52 24.98
C GLN A 2 1.08 9.76 24.05
N SER A 3 -0.12 9.39 24.53
CA SER A 3 -1.08 8.54 23.77
C SER A 3 -1.73 9.21 22.56
N SER A 4 -1.73 10.54 22.46
CA SER A 4 -2.27 11.24 21.29
C SER A 4 -1.34 11.11 20.08
N LYS A 5 -0.03 11.06 20.32
CA LYS A 5 0.97 11.14 19.25
C LYS A 5 1.35 9.80 18.65
N GLU A 6 1.32 8.72 19.43
CA GLU A 6 1.46 7.36 18.86
C GLU A 6 0.33 7.06 17.87
N LYS A 7 -0.90 7.46 18.23
CA LYS A 7 -2.09 7.29 17.40
C LYS A 7 -1.93 7.97 16.06
N GLU A 8 -1.34 9.17 16.03
CA GLU A 8 -1.05 9.88 14.79
C GLU A 8 -0.13 9.14 13.82
N TYR A 9 0.82 8.34 14.32
CA TYR A 9 1.67 7.50 13.47
C TYR A 9 0.92 6.27 12.99
N TYR A 10 0.16 5.63 13.88
CA TYR A 10 -0.67 4.47 13.53
C TYR A 10 -1.74 4.83 12.48
N ASP A 11 -2.35 6.00 12.57
CA ASP A 11 -3.31 6.50 11.59
C ASP A 11 -2.65 6.82 10.23
N ALA A 12 -1.39 7.27 10.25
CA ALA A 12 -0.66 7.69 9.05
C ALA A 12 0.05 6.55 8.30
N VAL A 13 0.38 5.44 8.97
CA VAL A 13 1.30 4.40 8.46
C VAL A 13 0.84 3.77 7.15
N SER A 14 -0.46 3.66 6.94
CA SER A 14 -1.05 3.14 5.69
C SER A 14 -0.68 3.97 4.45
N SER A 15 -0.31 5.25 4.65
CA SER A 15 0.09 6.17 3.60
C SER A 15 1.61 6.30 3.44
N PHE A 16 2.41 5.64 4.29
CA PHE A 16 3.88 5.77 4.25
C PHE A 16 4.49 5.23 2.96
N GLU A 17 3.88 4.26 2.29
CA GLU A 17 4.38 3.77 0.99
C GLU A 17 4.27 4.84 -0.11
N LYS A 18 3.21 5.65 -0.09
CA LYS A 18 3.06 6.80 -0.99
C LYS A 18 4.13 7.85 -0.69
N CYS A 19 4.40 8.11 0.58
CA CYS A 19 5.50 8.99 1.00
C CYS A 19 6.86 8.44 0.57
N GLU A 20 7.10 7.14 0.75
CA GLU A 20 8.34 6.48 0.31
C GLU A 20 8.53 6.58 -1.20
N THR A 21 7.48 6.36 -1.98
CA THR A 21 7.53 6.51 -3.44
C THR A 21 7.93 7.93 -3.84
N ASN A 22 7.30 8.94 -3.24
CA ASN A 22 7.63 10.34 -3.52
C ASN A 22 9.07 10.66 -3.08
N PHE A 23 9.45 10.24 -1.87
CA PHE A 23 10.79 10.36 -1.35
C PHE A 23 11.83 9.76 -2.30
N ASN A 24 11.61 8.54 -2.78
CA ASN A 24 12.50 7.86 -3.72
C ASN A 24 12.65 8.63 -5.03
N ASN A 25 11.54 9.13 -5.60
CA ASN A 25 11.57 9.89 -6.84
C ASN A 25 12.32 11.22 -6.70
N VAL A 26 12.06 11.97 -5.63
CA VAL A 26 12.71 13.27 -5.38
C VAL A 26 14.20 13.11 -5.07
N THR A 27 14.58 11.98 -4.46
CA THR A 27 15.93 11.74 -3.93
C THR A 27 16.73 10.73 -4.75
N GLU A 28 16.30 10.44 -5.98
CA GLU A 28 16.91 9.42 -6.86
C GLU A 28 18.39 9.71 -7.14
N SER A 29 18.78 10.98 -7.25
CA SER A 29 20.14 11.40 -7.56
C SER A 29 20.67 12.43 -6.55
N PRO A 30 21.21 11.97 -5.40
CA PRO A 30 21.78 12.87 -4.41
C PRO A 30 23.08 13.52 -4.89
N ASP A 31 23.07 14.86 -4.97
CA ASP A 31 24.24 15.63 -5.36
C ASP A 31 25.15 15.98 -4.15
N ALA A 32 26.26 16.67 -4.44
CA ALA A 32 27.24 17.06 -3.42
C ALA A 32 26.83 18.29 -2.59
N SER A 33 25.74 19.00 -2.95
CA SER A 33 25.32 20.23 -2.26
C SER A 33 24.86 20.00 -0.82
N HIS A 34 24.61 18.74 -0.45
CA HIS A 34 24.17 18.33 0.87
C HIS A 34 25.28 17.72 1.74
N ASN A 35 26.52 17.61 1.23
CA ASN A 35 27.65 17.01 1.95
C ASN A 35 27.88 17.67 3.31
N GLY A 36 28.00 19.01 3.36
CA GLY A 36 28.40 19.70 4.59
C GLY A 36 27.44 19.51 5.76
N VAL A 37 26.13 19.45 5.51
CA VAL A 37 25.13 19.14 6.54
C VAL A 37 25.30 17.69 7.03
N CYS A 38 25.55 16.75 6.12
CA CYS A 38 25.72 15.34 6.44
C CYS A 38 27.04 15.01 7.15
N GLU A 39 28.14 15.68 6.78
CA GLU A 39 29.42 15.62 7.49
C GLU A 39 29.26 16.13 8.93
N SER A 40 28.50 17.21 9.11
CA SER A 40 28.19 17.77 10.43
C SER A 40 27.35 16.80 11.28
N ILE A 41 26.36 16.14 10.68
CA ILE A 41 25.58 15.09 11.36
C ILE A 41 26.48 13.92 11.72
N SER A 42 27.28 13.40 10.78
CA SER A 42 28.19 12.27 11.03
C SER A 42 29.13 12.54 12.19
N THR A 43 29.71 13.75 12.21
CA THR A 43 30.60 14.19 13.28
C THR A 43 29.87 14.28 14.63
N SER A 44 28.67 14.85 14.64
CA SER A 44 27.85 14.98 15.86
C SER A 44 27.44 13.62 16.45
N LEU A 45 27.14 12.66 15.57
CA LEU A 45 26.74 11.30 15.94
C LEU A 45 27.93 10.38 16.27
N GLU A 46 29.16 10.79 15.98
CA GLU A 46 30.35 9.91 16.01
C GLU A 46 30.17 8.64 15.16
N ALA A 47 29.38 8.75 14.09
CA ALA A 47 28.97 7.63 13.25
C ALA A 47 29.91 7.46 12.05
N ASP A 48 29.95 6.24 11.51
CA ASP A 48 30.60 5.93 10.24
C ASP A 48 29.93 6.71 9.10
N GLU A 49 30.66 7.71 8.59
CA GLU A 49 30.22 8.61 7.54
C GLU A 49 29.75 7.85 6.29
N SER A 50 30.38 6.72 5.96
CA SER A 50 30.04 5.94 4.78
C SER A 50 28.62 5.36 4.84
N LYS A 51 28.15 5.01 6.05
CA LYS A 51 26.80 4.48 6.28
C LYS A 51 25.74 5.57 6.28
N LEU A 52 26.12 6.76 6.74
CA LEU A 52 25.19 7.86 6.98
C LEU A 52 25.01 8.78 5.76
N MET A 53 26.05 8.92 4.94
CA MET A 53 26.12 9.95 3.91
C MET A 53 24.94 9.86 2.93
N ILE A 54 24.67 8.66 2.40
CA ILE A 54 23.57 8.48 1.42
C ILE A 54 22.20 8.73 2.09
N PRO A 55 21.83 8.06 3.20
CA PRO A 55 20.56 8.34 3.87
C PRO A 55 20.37 9.82 4.25
N CYS A 56 21.40 10.45 4.83
CA CYS A 56 21.34 11.85 5.21
C CYS A 56 21.12 12.78 4.02
N LYS A 57 21.83 12.56 2.90
CA LYS A 57 21.64 13.39 1.71
C LYS A 57 20.21 13.32 1.21
N ARG A 58 19.65 12.11 1.14
CA ARG A 58 18.28 11.89 0.69
C ARG A 58 17.27 12.59 1.62
N ILE A 59 17.43 12.46 2.94
CA ILE A 59 16.59 13.19 3.92
C ILE A 59 16.71 14.71 3.72
N THR A 60 17.93 15.23 3.55
CA THR A 60 18.19 16.67 3.37
C THR A 60 17.59 17.21 2.08
N MET A 61 17.73 16.48 0.96
CA MET A 61 17.09 16.82 -0.31
C MET A 61 15.57 16.87 -0.17
N TYR A 62 14.99 15.90 0.53
CA TYR A 62 13.54 15.84 0.68
C TYR A 62 13.02 16.94 1.59
N LEU A 63 13.74 17.31 2.65
CA LEU A 63 13.40 18.48 3.47
C LEU A 63 13.41 19.77 2.65
N LYS A 64 14.37 19.93 1.74
CA LYS A 64 14.39 21.08 0.81
C LYS A 64 13.17 21.09 -0.11
N TYR A 65 12.76 19.92 -0.62
CA TYR A 65 11.53 19.77 -1.40
C TYR A 65 10.27 20.12 -0.61
N LEU A 66 10.16 19.66 0.65
CA LEU A 66 9.01 19.99 1.51
C LEU A 66 8.94 21.48 1.88
N ASN A 67 10.08 22.18 1.88
CA ASN A 67 10.14 23.63 2.12
C ASN A 67 9.81 24.47 0.86
N ASP A 68 9.74 23.86 -0.32
CA ASP A 68 9.39 24.56 -1.55
C ASP A 68 7.89 24.92 -1.56
N LYS A 69 7.57 26.19 -1.78
CA LYS A 69 6.19 26.70 -1.78
C LYS A 69 5.34 26.15 -2.92
N THR A 70 5.96 25.57 -3.93
CA THR A 70 5.29 24.96 -5.09
C THR A 70 4.93 23.49 -4.87
N THR A 71 5.41 22.88 -3.79
CA THR A 71 5.13 21.49 -3.45
C THR A 71 3.65 21.31 -3.08
N THR A 72 3.02 20.27 -3.64
CA THR A 72 1.58 19.98 -3.51
C THR A 72 1.29 18.77 -2.62
N VAL A 73 2.29 18.27 -1.90
CA VAL A 73 2.15 17.11 -1.02
C VAL A 73 1.58 17.52 0.33
N ASP A 74 1.00 16.55 1.03
CA ASP A 74 0.65 16.71 2.44
C ASP A 74 1.94 16.80 3.28
N ILE A 75 2.32 18.02 3.65
CA ILE A 75 3.58 18.28 4.40
C ILE A 75 3.57 17.55 5.74
N PRO A 76 2.55 17.68 6.63
CA PRO A 76 2.50 16.92 7.88
C PRO A 76 2.70 15.41 7.71
N LEU A 77 1.99 14.78 6.77
CA LEU A 77 2.13 13.34 6.51
C LEU A 77 3.55 12.96 6.07
N ASN A 78 4.13 13.73 5.15
CA ASN A 78 5.49 13.47 4.66
C ASN A 78 6.54 13.76 5.73
N CYS A 79 6.29 14.71 6.63
CA CYS A 79 7.11 14.96 7.80
C CYS A 79 7.06 13.81 8.81
N LYS A 80 5.90 13.18 9.04
CA LYS A 80 5.80 11.94 9.85
C LYS A 80 6.62 10.82 9.23
N TYR A 81 6.57 10.67 7.91
CA TYR A 81 7.39 9.68 7.20
C TYR A 81 8.89 9.98 7.31
N ILE A 82 9.32 11.24 7.12
CA ILE A 82 10.73 11.63 7.31
C ILE A 82 11.19 11.40 8.74
N ASN A 83 10.36 11.74 9.72
CA ASN A 83 10.65 11.49 11.11
C ASN A 83 10.83 10.00 11.41
N TYR A 84 9.95 9.15 10.88
CA TYR A 84 10.08 7.70 10.92
C TYR A 84 11.40 7.24 10.29
N LYS A 85 11.77 7.79 9.12
CA LYS A 85 13.01 7.45 8.43
C LYS A 85 14.27 7.85 9.21
N ILE A 86 14.30 9.02 9.83
CA ILE A 86 15.42 9.42 10.72
C ILE A 86 15.54 8.43 11.89
N ASN A 87 14.42 8.08 12.53
CA ASN A 87 14.40 7.08 13.62
C ASN A 87 14.91 5.70 13.17
N ASP A 88 14.59 5.29 11.93
CA ASP A 88 15.03 4.03 11.33
C ASP A 88 16.53 4.03 11.02
N GLU A 89 17.05 5.10 10.41
CA GLU A 89 18.49 5.23 10.10
C GLU A 89 19.36 5.22 11.35
N ILE A 90 18.95 5.90 12.43
CA ILE A 90 19.69 5.89 13.71
C ILE A 90 19.82 4.48 14.28
N ARG A 91 18.75 3.69 14.23
CA ARG A 91 18.75 2.31 14.75
C ARG A 91 19.64 1.37 13.93
N LYS A 92 19.81 1.65 12.62
CA LYS A 92 20.73 0.89 11.75
C LYS A 92 22.20 1.17 12.06
N LEU A 93 22.55 2.36 12.55
CA LEU A 93 23.94 2.71 12.85
C LEU A 93 24.52 1.88 14.00
N GLU A 94 23.72 1.70 15.04
CA GLU A 94 24.15 1.06 16.29
C GLU A 94 24.02 -0.47 16.26
N ASN A 95 23.35 -1.04 15.25
CA ASN A 95 22.94 -2.45 15.22
C ASN A 95 22.16 -2.87 16.50
N THR A 96 21.51 -1.93 17.20
CA THR A 96 20.74 -2.24 18.41
C THR A 96 19.31 -1.72 18.31
N PRO A 97 18.34 -2.46 18.87
CA PRO A 97 16.94 -2.04 18.93
C PRO A 97 16.67 -1.03 20.06
N TYR A 98 17.69 -0.63 20.83
CA TYR A 98 17.52 0.20 22.03
C TYR A 98 17.21 1.66 21.69
N GLU A 99 16.69 2.37 22.68
CA GLU A 99 16.29 3.76 22.59
C GLU A 99 17.50 4.67 22.42
N HIS A 100 17.60 5.36 21.27
CA HIS A 100 18.72 6.25 20.93
C HIS A 100 18.24 7.69 20.81
N SER A 101 17.50 8.14 21.82
CA SER A 101 16.94 9.48 21.89
C SER A 101 18.03 10.56 21.78
N ASP A 102 19.20 10.33 22.37
CA ASP A 102 20.35 11.24 22.28
C ASP A 102 20.89 11.39 20.86
N LEU A 103 21.06 10.28 20.12
CA LEU A 103 21.49 10.31 18.72
C LEU A 103 20.45 11.02 17.84
N TYR A 104 19.17 10.75 18.09
CA TYR A 104 18.08 11.44 17.42
C TYR A 104 18.15 12.95 17.67
N SER A 105 18.27 13.37 18.93
CA SER A 105 18.39 14.78 19.29
C SER A 105 19.62 15.44 18.67
N LYS A 106 20.77 14.76 18.63
CA LYS A 106 21.98 15.24 17.96
C LYS A 106 21.79 15.45 16.47
N TRP A 107 21.12 14.52 15.77
CA TRP A 107 20.81 14.67 14.34
C TRP A 107 19.91 15.88 14.11
N ILE A 108 18.79 15.97 14.84
CA ILE A 108 17.81 17.06 14.69
C ILE A 108 18.42 18.42 15.03
N ALA A 109 19.33 18.49 16.01
CA ALA A 109 20.02 19.73 16.36
C ALA A 109 20.84 20.31 15.20
N VAL A 110 21.47 19.46 14.38
CA VAL A 110 22.20 19.93 13.20
C VAL A 110 21.25 20.54 12.17
N TYR A 111 20.11 19.90 11.89
CA TYR A 111 19.10 20.47 10.99
C TYR A 111 18.54 21.79 11.49
N ARG A 112 18.31 21.94 12.80
CA ARG A 112 17.87 23.21 13.38
C ARG A 112 18.85 24.37 13.12
N SER A 113 20.14 24.07 13.02
CA SER A 113 21.19 25.05 12.76
C SER A 113 21.51 25.28 11.27
N SER A 114 20.81 24.58 10.36
CA SER A 114 21.07 24.65 8.92
C SER A 114 20.00 25.45 8.17
N SER A 115 20.19 25.63 6.86
CA SER A 115 19.17 26.23 5.98
C SER A 115 17.97 25.31 5.74
N GLN A 116 18.00 24.08 6.27
CA GLN A 116 16.93 23.09 6.24
C GLN A 116 16.38 22.90 7.67
N ASP A 117 16.00 24.00 8.32
CA ASP A 117 15.42 23.95 9.67
C ASP A 117 14.17 23.07 9.69
N ILE A 118 14.37 21.85 10.18
CA ILE A 118 13.36 20.81 10.20
C ILE A 118 12.17 21.18 11.10
N TYR A 119 12.36 22.04 12.10
CA TYR A 119 11.25 22.52 12.93
C TYR A 119 10.39 23.56 12.21
N THR A 120 10.99 24.38 11.35
CA THR A 120 10.23 25.30 10.50
C THR A 120 9.39 24.53 9.48
N ILE A 121 9.94 23.46 8.89
CA ILE A 121 9.29 22.66 7.84
C ILE A 121 8.24 21.72 8.43
N CYS A 122 8.62 20.93 9.43
CA CYS A 122 7.85 19.80 9.92
C CYS A 122 7.20 20.02 11.29
N LYS A 123 7.55 21.11 11.98
CA LYS A 123 6.93 21.54 13.25
C LYS A 123 6.86 20.40 14.28
N GLU A 124 5.67 20.11 14.81
CA GLU A 124 5.41 19.09 15.82
C GLU A 124 5.57 17.64 15.32
N ASN A 125 5.71 17.42 14.01
CA ASN A 125 5.83 16.08 13.42
C ASN A 125 7.24 15.48 13.57
N VAL A 126 8.20 16.25 14.10
CA VAL A 126 9.60 15.84 14.33
C VAL A 126 9.80 15.50 15.80
N GLN A 127 9.86 14.22 16.10
CA GLN A 127 10.14 13.74 17.46
C GLN A 127 10.77 12.34 17.47
N HIS A 128 11.53 12.06 18.53
CA HIS A 128 12.01 10.71 18.78
C HIS A 128 10.82 9.78 19.00
N LEU A 129 10.83 8.62 18.33
CA LEU A 129 9.87 7.56 18.57
C LEU A 129 10.47 6.57 19.57
N ASP A 130 9.80 6.39 20.70
CA ASP A 130 10.15 5.33 21.66
C ASP A 130 10.27 3.97 20.95
N GLY A 131 11.16 3.09 21.45
CA GLY A 131 11.44 1.80 20.84
C GLY A 131 10.20 0.93 20.61
N VAL A 132 9.26 0.92 21.56
CA VAL A 132 8.03 0.12 21.47
C VAL A 132 7.11 0.68 20.38
N ILE A 133 6.95 2.00 20.34
CA ILE A 133 6.13 2.69 19.34
C ILE A 133 6.74 2.53 17.94
N PHE A 134 8.04 2.79 17.80
CA PHE A 134 8.76 2.65 16.54
C PHE A 134 8.62 1.24 15.98
N LYS A 135 8.79 0.21 16.82
CA LYS A 135 8.67 -1.19 16.40
C LYS A 135 7.26 -1.49 15.85
N LYS A 136 6.22 -1.05 16.54
CA LYS A 136 4.83 -1.20 16.10
C LYS A 136 4.55 -0.47 14.78
N VAL A 137 5.03 0.77 14.63
CA VAL A 137 4.92 1.52 13.36
C VAL A 137 5.66 0.81 12.24
N GLN A 138 6.88 0.33 12.49
CA GLN A 138 7.69 -0.40 11.52
C GLN A 138 7.02 -1.71 11.09
N ASP A 139 6.46 -2.46 12.04
CA ASP A 139 5.80 -3.74 11.75
C ASP A 139 4.52 -3.52 10.92
N LEU A 140 3.68 -2.52 11.28
CA LEU A 140 2.52 -2.13 10.45
C LEU A 140 2.95 -1.68 9.05
N TYR A 141 3.98 -0.84 8.96
CA TYR A 141 4.52 -0.39 7.68
C TYR A 141 4.96 -1.56 6.80
N ASN A 142 5.70 -2.51 7.38
CA ASN A 142 6.18 -3.69 6.69
C ASN A 142 5.01 -4.58 6.21
N MET A 143 3.95 -4.72 7.01
CA MET A 143 2.73 -5.44 6.61
C MET A 143 2.09 -4.81 5.37
N TYR A 144 1.85 -3.49 5.38
CA TYR A 144 1.31 -2.78 4.22
C TYR A 144 2.22 -2.91 3.00
N HIS A 145 3.52 -2.66 3.15
CA HIS A 145 4.48 -2.70 2.05
C HIS A 145 4.56 -4.08 1.40
N LYS A 146 4.71 -5.14 2.20
CA LYS A 146 4.76 -6.52 1.69
C LYS A 146 3.48 -6.88 0.96
N TYR A 147 2.33 -6.55 1.55
CA TYR A 147 1.03 -6.83 0.94
C TYR A 147 0.83 -6.05 -0.37
N ASN A 148 1.22 -4.79 -0.43
CA ASN A 148 1.10 -3.94 -1.61
C ASN A 148 2.01 -4.40 -2.75
N LYS A 149 3.24 -4.79 -2.42
CA LYS A 149 4.15 -5.44 -3.36
C LYS A 149 3.49 -6.70 -3.95
N TYR A 150 2.95 -7.57 -3.10
CA TYR A 150 2.30 -8.80 -3.52
C TYR A 150 1.06 -8.56 -4.41
N ILE A 151 0.14 -7.67 -4.02
CA ILE A 151 -1.05 -7.39 -4.85
C ILE A 151 -0.66 -6.76 -6.20
N SER A 152 0.45 -6.01 -6.27
CA SER A 152 0.93 -5.41 -7.52
C SER A 152 1.51 -6.46 -8.49
N THR A 153 2.25 -7.45 -7.99
CA THR A 153 2.89 -8.52 -8.79
C THR A 153 1.92 -9.65 -9.13
N SER A 154 0.94 -9.93 -8.26
CA SER A 154 -0.08 -10.96 -8.47
C SER A 154 -0.96 -10.75 -9.71
N VAL A 155 -1.03 -9.51 -10.22
CA VAL A 155 -1.76 -9.14 -11.45
C VAL A 155 -1.08 -9.69 -12.71
N SER A 156 0.24 -9.84 -12.70
CA SER A 156 1.04 -10.23 -13.88
C SER A 156 1.53 -11.68 -13.84
N SER A 157 1.49 -12.36 -12.69
CA SER A 157 1.96 -13.74 -12.54
C SER A 157 0.84 -14.78 -12.47
N ASN A 158 1.00 -15.86 -13.24
CA ASN A 158 0.15 -17.08 -13.18
C ASN A 158 0.63 -18.08 -12.11
N THR A 159 1.82 -17.87 -11.54
CA THR A 159 2.36 -18.63 -10.40
C THR A 159 2.35 -17.72 -9.18
N ILE A 160 1.29 -17.84 -8.38
CA ILE A 160 1.26 -17.20 -7.06
C ILE A 160 1.78 -18.21 -6.06
N GLU A 161 2.89 -17.88 -5.40
CA GLU A 161 3.32 -18.57 -4.19
C GLU A 161 2.58 -17.96 -2.99
N CYS A 162 1.90 -18.80 -2.21
CA CYS A 162 1.10 -18.38 -1.06
C CYS A 162 1.93 -18.15 0.21
N THR A 163 3.24 -18.40 0.14
CA THR A 163 4.19 -18.26 1.26
C THR A 163 4.32 -16.81 1.74
N GLU A 164 4.37 -15.83 0.83
CA GLU A 164 4.40 -14.40 1.19
C GLU A 164 3.12 -13.95 1.92
N PHE A 165 2.00 -14.60 1.61
CA PHE A 165 0.72 -14.33 2.25
C PHE A 165 0.66 -14.93 3.67
N GLU A 166 1.20 -16.13 3.87
CA GLU A 166 1.36 -16.72 5.20
C GLU A 166 2.21 -15.84 6.12
N GLU A 167 3.28 -15.22 5.61
CA GLU A 167 4.06 -14.25 6.39
C GLU A 167 3.24 -13.05 6.86
N CYS A 168 2.34 -12.52 6.02
CA CYS A 168 1.46 -11.41 6.40
C CYS A 168 0.46 -11.85 7.48
N VAL A 169 -0.13 -13.04 7.33
CA VAL A 169 -1.05 -13.63 8.32
C VAL A 169 -0.36 -13.84 9.66
N ASN A 170 0.83 -14.44 9.64
CA ASN A 170 1.63 -14.68 10.85
C ASN A 170 2.00 -13.36 11.53
N SER A 171 2.42 -12.36 10.76
CA SER A 171 2.76 -11.04 11.30
C SER A 171 1.55 -10.39 11.99
N TYR A 172 0.35 -10.49 11.41
CA TYR A 172 -0.89 -9.99 12.01
C TYR A 172 -1.23 -10.72 13.31
N ASN A 173 -1.20 -12.06 13.27
CA ASN A 173 -1.56 -12.92 14.40
C ASN A 173 -0.60 -12.80 15.59
N ASN A 174 0.64 -12.37 15.38
CA ASN A 174 1.59 -12.13 16.47
C ASN A 174 1.11 -11.10 17.51
N TYR A 175 0.15 -10.23 17.15
CA TYR A 175 -0.40 -9.21 18.05
C TYR A 175 -1.74 -9.60 18.68
N GLU A 176 -2.26 -10.80 18.42
CA GLU A 176 -3.57 -11.27 18.90
C GLU A 176 -3.69 -11.09 20.42
N SER A 177 -2.74 -11.63 21.19
CA SER A 177 -2.75 -11.55 22.65
C SER A 177 -2.73 -10.12 23.19
N ILE A 178 -1.97 -9.23 22.54
CA ILE A 178 -1.86 -7.80 22.91
C ILE A 178 -3.21 -7.11 22.74
N CYS A 179 -3.92 -7.43 21.66
CA CYS A 179 -5.20 -6.84 21.31
C CYS A 179 -6.38 -7.42 22.08
N ILE A 180 -6.42 -8.74 22.32
CA ILE A 180 -7.44 -9.38 23.17
C ILE A 180 -7.36 -8.84 24.61
N ASN A 181 -6.16 -8.64 25.14
CA ASN A 181 -5.96 -8.09 26.48
C ASN A 181 -6.30 -6.59 26.59
N GLY A 182 -6.61 -5.91 25.47
CA GLY A 182 -6.99 -4.49 25.44
C GLY A 182 -5.86 -3.51 25.78
N SER A 183 -4.60 -3.97 25.79
CA SER A 183 -3.43 -3.24 26.29
C SER A 183 -2.98 -2.05 25.42
N ASP A 184 -3.28 -2.08 24.11
CA ASP A 184 -2.91 -1.01 23.17
C ASP A 184 -4.01 -0.78 22.14
N LYS A 185 -5.09 -0.11 22.57
CA LYS A 185 -6.27 0.14 21.74
C LYS A 185 -5.95 0.90 20.45
N ASN A 186 -5.04 1.88 20.51
CA ASN A 186 -4.66 2.68 19.35
C ASN A 186 -3.97 1.83 18.29
N PHE A 187 -2.97 1.04 18.69
CA PHE A 187 -2.29 0.13 17.77
C PHE A 187 -3.25 -0.93 17.22
N CYS A 188 -4.08 -1.52 18.06
CA CYS A 188 -5.03 -2.56 17.64
C CYS A 188 -6.09 -2.04 16.67
N ASN A 189 -6.50 -0.77 16.78
CA ASN A 189 -7.38 -0.15 15.78
C ASN A 189 -6.68 0.04 14.42
N ALA A 190 -5.40 0.39 14.41
CA ALA A 190 -4.63 0.48 13.18
C ALA A 190 -4.34 -0.91 12.58
N LEU A 191 -4.12 -1.91 13.42
CA LEU A 191 -4.01 -3.31 13.01
C LEU A 191 -5.32 -3.81 12.39
N ASP A 192 -6.48 -3.44 12.96
CA ASP A 192 -7.78 -3.74 12.35
C ASP A 192 -8.00 -2.98 11.03
N SER A 193 -7.48 -1.76 10.91
CA SER A 193 -7.47 -1.02 9.64
C SER A 193 -6.65 -1.73 8.57
N PHE A 194 -5.51 -2.33 8.93
CA PHE A 194 -4.75 -3.21 8.04
C PHE A 194 -5.56 -4.46 7.66
N ARG A 195 -6.26 -5.10 8.60
CA ARG A 195 -7.17 -6.24 8.30
C ARG A 195 -8.21 -5.87 7.24
N ILE A 196 -8.90 -4.74 7.41
CA ILE A 196 -9.92 -4.27 6.46
C ILE A 196 -9.29 -4.04 5.08
N TYR A 197 -8.13 -3.37 5.05
CA TYR A 197 -7.39 -3.14 3.82
C TYR A 197 -7.02 -4.44 3.12
N TYR A 198 -6.43 -5.39 3.85
CA TYR A 198 -6.09 -6.72 3.38
C TYR A 198 -7.30 -7.48 2.84
N GLN A 199 -8.43 -7.45 3.55
CA GLN A 199 -9.64 -8.14 3.13
C GLN A 199 -10.23 -7.56 1.84
N SER A 200 -10.06 -6.27 1.58
CA SER A 200 -10.54 -5.61 0.36
C SER A 200 -9.89 -6.16 -0.93
N TYR A 201 -8.71 -6.77 -0.83
CA TYR A 201 -8.02 -7.40 -1.96
C TYR A 201 -7.94 -8.94 -1.85
N SER A 202 -8.45 -9.53 -0.78
CA SER A 202 -8.43 -10.99 -0.53
C SER A 202 -9.01 -11.83 -1.67
N GLY A 203 -10.03 -11.33 -2.40
CA GLY A 203 -10.61 -12.02 -3.56
C GLY A 203 -9.60 -12.30 -4.68
N ARG A 204 -8.55 -11.48 -4.81
CA ARG A 204 -7.45 -11.71 -5.77
C ARG A 204 -6.52 -12.86 -5.35
N VAL A 205 -6.55 -13.21 -4.06
CA VAL A 205 -5.66 -14.20 -3.43
C VAL A 205 -6.36 -15.53 -3.24
N VAL A 206 -7.60 -15.51 -2.73
CA VAL A 206 -8.41 -16.72 -2.46
C VAL A 206 -8.55 -17.62 -3.69
N SER A 207 -8.61 -17.03 -4.88
CA SER A 207 -8.71 -17.79 -6.14
C SER A 207 -7.43 -18.54 -6.53
N LYS A 208 -6.27 -18.17 -5.96
CA LYS A 208 -4.97 -18.77 -6.29
C LYS A 208 -4.36 -19.56 -5.12
N CYS A 209 -4.75 -19.26 -3.88
CA CYS A 209 -4.29 -19.94 -2.67
C CYS A 209 -5.37 -20.85 -2.08
N ILE A 210 -5.50 -22.05 -2.64
CA ILE A 210 -6.50 -23.05 -2.21
C ILE A 210 -5.98 -23.79 -0.97
N GLY A 211 -6.74 -23.77 0.13
CA GLY A 211 -6.46 -24.54 1.34
C GLY A 211 -5.80 -23.75 2.48
N THR A 212 -5.39 -22.50 2.25
CA THR A 212 -4.87 -21.60 3.29
C THR A 212 -6.00 -20.77 3.90
N ASP A 213 -6.05 -20.62 5.23
CA ASP A 213 -6.96 -19.65 5.86
C ASP A 213 -6.50 -18.23 5.51
N VAL A 214 -7.18 -17.64 4.55
CA VAL A 214 -6.88 -16.34 3.94
C VAL A 214 -7.66 -15.19 4.59
N LEU A 215 -8.44 -15.46 5.63
CA LEU A 215 -9.26 -14.48 6.31
C LEU A 215 -8.69 -14.14 7.69
N LEU A 216 -8.27 -12.88 7.84
CA LEU A 216 -7.87 -12.34 9.14
C LEU A 216 -9.11 -12.07 9.99
N LYS A 217 -9.15 -12.64 11.21
CA LYS A 217 -10.19 -12.35 12.20
C LYS A 217 -9.91 -11.01 12.88
N SER A 218 -10.94 -10.29 13.30
CA SER A 218 -10.72 -9.13 14.17
C SER A 218 -10.36 -9.62 15.58
N PHE A 219 -9.43 -8.92 16.24
CA PHE A 219 -9.13 -9.12 17.66
C PHE A 219 -9.95 -8.21 18.57
N GLN A 220 -10.73 -7.28 18.01
CA GLN A 220 -11.65 -6.50 18.81
C GLN A 220 -12.72 -7.46 19.34
N MET A 221 -12.78 -7.65 20.66
CA MET A 221 -13.87 -8.40 21.27
C MET A 221 -15.19 -7.77 20.83
N SER A 222 -15.97 -8.51 20.06
CA SER A 222 -17.41 -8.32 20.10
C SER A 222 -17.79 -8.49 21.57
N THR A 223 -18.28 -7.43 22.20
CA THR A 223 -19.12 -7.57 23.38
C THR A 223 -20.42 -8.25 22.93
N GLU A 224 -20.33 -9.51 22.53
CA GLU A 224 -21.44 -10.44 22.56
C GLU A 224 -21.54 -10.94 23.99
N ASP A 225 -22.02 -10.06 24.87
CA ASP A 225 -22.81 -10.52 25.99
C ASP A 225 -24.03 -9.61 26.08
N GLY A 226 -25.16 -10.20 25.70
CA GLY A 226 -26.45 -9.57 25.87
C GLY A 226 -26.77 -9.51 27.36
N GLN A 227 -26.63 -8.32 27.94
CA GLN A 227 -27.40 -7.95 29.11
C GLN A 227 -27.71 -6.46 29.03
N SER A 228 -28.97 -6.16 28.67
CA SER A 228 -29.56 -4.85 28.87
C SER A 228 -29.44 -4.48 30.35
N SER A 229 -28.63 -3.48 30.66
CA SER A 229 -28.74 -2.71 31.90
C SER A 229 -28.67 -1.25 31.49
N ILE A 230 -29.86 -0.64 31.46
CA ILE A 230 -30.02 0.81 31.44
C ILE A 230 -29.56 1.28 32.82
N ASP A 231 -28.41 1.90 32.90
CA ASP A 231 -28.11 2.87 33.94
C ASP A 231 -27.59 4.12 33.24
N GLY A 232 -28.39 5.18 33.33
CA GLY A 232 -28.11 6.47 32.76
C GLY A 232 -27.07 7.18 33.60
N GLU A 233 -26.02 7.67 32.95
CA GLU A 233 -25.11 8.65 33.51
C GLU A 233 -24.97 9.79 32.50
N GLU A 234 -25.15 11.01 33.01
CA GLU A 234 -25.32 12.27 32.28
C GLU A 234 -24.22 12.55 31.26
N LEU A 235 -24.62 12.83 30.03
CA LEU A 235 -23.81 13.53 29.04
C LEU A 235 -23.91 15.02 29.32
N GLU A 236 -22.81 15.65 29.73
CA GLU A 236 -22.63 17.08 29.51
C GLU A 236 -22.36 17.29 28.01
N GLU A 237 -23.31 17.94 27.35
CA GLU A 237 -23.19 18.45 25.98
C GLU A 237 -22.20 19.64 25.98
N ASP A 238 -21.00 19.43 25.46
CA ASP A 238 -20.19 20.51 24.90
C ASP A 238 -20.28 20.42 23.36
N ASP A 239 -21.04 21.36 22.80
CA ASP A 239 -21.17 21.60 21.37
C ASP A 239 -19.84 22.07 20.77
N ASP A 240 -19.08 21.13 20.19
CA ASP A 240 -18.22 21.44 19.04
C ASP A 240 -18.26 20.28 18.04
N TYR A 241 -18.94 20.54 16.93
CA TYR A 241 -19.18 19.63 15.82
C TYR A 241 -17.84 19.31 15.12
N MET A 242 -17.20 18.21 15.54
CA MET A 242 -16.01 17.69 14.88
C MET A 242 -16.40 16.75 13.73
N ASP A 243 -16.01 17.21 12.56
CA ASP A 243 -16.38 16.73 11.25
C ASP A 243 -15.71 15.39 10.86
N PRO A 244 -16.45 14.31 10.54
CA PRO A 244 -15.88 13.00 10.24
C PRO A 244 -15.39 12.86 8.78
N PHE A 245 -14.49 13.73 8.31
CA PHE A 245 -13.90 13.62 6.97
C PHE A 245 -12.64 12.75 6.94
N GLY A 246 -12.84 11.45 6.75
CA GLY A 246 -11.84 10.54 6.18
C GLY A 246 -12.42 9.57 5.16
N LEU A 247 -13.69 9.19 5.31
CA LEU A 247 -14.38 8.26 4.42
C LEU A 247 -15.32 8.95 3.42
N GLN A 248 -15.78 10.16 3.72
CA GLN A 248 -16.63 10.91 2.80
C GLN A 248 -15.87 11.41 1.56
N TYR A 249 -14.55 11.65 1.65
CA TYR A 249 -13.77 12.18 0.52
C TYR A 249 -13.50 11.13 -0.56
N ILE A 250 -13.33 9.86 -0.18
CA ILE A 250 -13.17 8.75 -1.14
C ILE A 250 -14.53 8.39 -1.74
N GLY A 251 -15.58 8.31 -0.90
CA GLY A 251 -16.94 8.06 -1.34
C GLY A 251 -17.46 9.14 -2.29
N THR A 252 -17.34 10.42 -1.94
CA THR A 252 -17.85 11.52 -2.77
C THR A 252 -17.12 11.65 -4.09
N ASN A 253 -15.79 11.46 -4.16
CA ASN A 253 -15.08 11.44 -5.44
C ASN A 253 -15.52 10.26 -6.32
N ILE A 254 -15.73 9.08 -5.74
CA ILE A 254 -16.24 7.91 -6.48
C ILE A 254 -17.68 8.16 -6.97
N PHE A 255 -18.57 8.68 -6.11
CA PHE A 255 -19.94 9.02 -6.47
C PHE A 255 -19.99 10.13 -7.52
N ILE A 256 -19.16 11.17 -7.44
CA ILE A 256 -19.07 12.24 -8.44
C ILE A 256 -18.61 11.67 -9.78
N MET A 257 -17.60 10.80 -9.78
CA MET A 257 -17.14 10.13 -11.01
C MET A 257 -18.24 9.27 -11.63
N PHE A 258 -18.96 8.47 -10.83
CA PHE A 258 -20.11 7.69 -11.33
C PHE A 258 -21.24 8.59 -11.83
N THR A 259 -21.51 9.71 -11.14
CA THR A 259 -22.56 10.66 -11.53
C THR A 259 -22.22 11.31 -12.87
N ILE A 260 -20.97 11.73 -13.08
CA ILE A 260 -20.50 12.29 -14.36
C ILE A 260 -20.57 11.25 -15.48
N ILE A 261 -20.17 10.00 -15.22
CA ILE A 261 -20.24 8.92 -16.21
C ILE A 261 -21.69 8.62 -16.59
N ILE A 262 -22.62 8.60 -15.63
CA ILE A 262 -24.05 8.40 -15.88
C ILE A 262 -24.59 9.55 -16.71
N LEU A 263 -24.26 10.81 -16.36
CA LEU A 263 -24.70 11.99 -17.11
C LEU A 263 -24.17 12.00 -18.55
N LEU A 264 -22.89 11.68 -18.75
CA LEU A 264 -22.29 11.55 -20.08
C LEU A 264 -22.94 10.44 -20.90
N SER A 265 -23.19 9.28 -20.29
CA SER A 265 -23.87 8.15 -20.93
C SER A 265 -25.30 8.52 -21.35
N PHE A 266 -26.01 9.26 -20.50
CA PHE A 266 -27.36 9.75 -20.78
C PHE A 266 -27.37 10.78 -21.92
N LEU A 267 -26.39 11.69 -21.95
CA LEU A 267 -26.20 12.63 -23.06
C LEU A 267 -25.92 11.91 -24.38
N PHE A 268 -25.03 10.91 -24.40
CA PHE A 268 -24.79 10.10 -25.59
C PHE A 268 -26.05 9.33 -26.04
N PHE A 269 -26.84 8.82 -25.10
CA PHE A 269 -28.11 8.15 -25.39
C PHE A 269 -29.15 9.10 -26.01
N ILE A 270 -29.27 10.32 -25.47
CA ILE A 270 -30.15 11.37 -26.02
C ILE A 270 -29.68 11.78 -27.41
N LEU A 271 -28.38 12.02 -27.61
CA LEU A 271 -27.81 12.36 -28.93
C LEU A 271 -28.00 11.22 -29.94
N TYR A 272 -27.90 9.97 -29.50
CA TYR A 272 -28.17 8.80 -30.34
C TYR A 272 -29.65 8.71 -30.76
N ARG A 273 -30.59 9.12 -29.90
CA ARG A 273 -32.04 9.02 -30.12
C ARG A 273 -32.67 10.24 -30.81
N PHE A 274 -32.17 11.45 -30.54
CA PHE A 274 -32.82 12.71 -30.94
C PHE A 274 -32.02 13.54 -31.95
N THR A 275 -30.77 13.18 -32.23
CA THR A 275 -29.94 13.82 -33.27
C THR A 275 -29.84 12.88 -34.49
N PRO A 276 -29.73 13.37 -35.74
CA PRO A 276 -29.60 12.51 -36.95
C PRO A 276 -28.37 11.59 -36.94
N PHE A 277 -27.52 11.72 -35.92
CA PHE A 277 -26.33 10.91 -35.67
C PHE A 277 -26.63 9.41 -35.52
N GLY A 278 -27.76 9.03 -34.95
CA GLY A 278 -28.17 7.62 -34.84
C GLY A 278 -28.37 6.94 -36.20
N TYR A 279 -28.97 7.65 -37.16
CA TYR A 279 -29.16 7.18 -38.55
C TYR A 279 -27.83 7.03 -39.30
N TRP A 280 -26.84 7.88 -39.00
CA TRP A 280 -25.50 7.83 -39.59
C TRP A 280 -24.57 6.78 -38.95
N LEU A 281 -24.68 6.55 -37.63
CA LEU A 281 -23.89 5.56 -36.90
C LEU A 281 -24.38 4.12 -37.13
N ARG A 282 -25.69 3.90 -37.25
CA ARG A 282 -26.30 2.57 -37.35
C ARG A 282 -25.75 1.72 -38.53
N PRO A 283 -25.55 2.27 -39.76
CA PRO A 283 -24.89 1.56 -40.85
C PRO A 283 -23.43 1.19 -40.54
N ARG A 284 -22.69 2.10 -39.87
CA ARG A 284 -21.27 1.88 -39.53
C ARG A 284 -21.08 0.79 -38.47
N ILE A 285 -21.92 0.78 -37.43
CA ILE A 285 -21.93 -0.25 -36.39
C ILE A 285 -22.29 -1.61 -37.00
N LYS A 286 -23.32 -1.66 -37.87
CA LYS A 286 -23.71 -2.90 -38.56
C LYS A 286 -22.58 -3.46 -39.44
N ASN A 287 -21.83 -2.59 -40.11
CA ASN A 287 -20.66 -2.99 -40.90
C ASN A 287 -19.52 -3.52 -40.01
N LYS A 288 -19.24 -2.89 -38.86
CA LYS A 288 -18.24 -3.36 -37.88
C LYS A 288 -18.61 -4.72 -37.29
N ILE A 289 -19.87 -4.94 -36.90
CA ILE A 289 -20.36 -6.24 -36.41
C ILE A 289 -20.25 -7.31 -37.49
N LYS A 290 -20.55 -6.98 -38.76
CA LYS A 290 -20.39 -7.91 -39.89
C LYS A 290 -18.92 -8.29 -40.11
N ILE A 291 -17.98 -7.36 -39.93
CA ILE A 291 -16.55 -7.64 -39.99
C ILE A 291 -16.12 -8.52 -38.82
N LEU A 292 -16.56 -8.24 -37.59
CA LEU A 292 -16.25 -9.06 -36.41
C LEU A 292 -16.78 -10.49 -36.57
N LYS A 293 -18.00 -10.66 -37.09
CA LYS A 293 -18.57 -11.98 -37.38
C LYS A 293 -17.75 -12.74 -38.42
N LYS A 294 -17.26 -12.06 -39.47
CA LYS A 294 -16.35 -12.67 -40.46
C LYS A 294 -15.00 -13.08 -39.84
N ILE A 295 -14.45 -12.27 -38.93
CA ILE A 295 -13.20 -12.58 -38.23
C ILE A 295 -13.39 -13.79 -37.31
N TYR A 296 -14.48 -13.82 -36.53
CA TYR A 296 -14.79 -14.94 -35.65
C TYR A 296 -15.07 -16.23 -36.43
N GLU A 297 -15.77 -16.14 -37.56
CA GLU A 297 -16.00 -17.30 -38.42
C GLU A 297 -14.70 -17.81 -39.08
N LYS A 298 -13.78 -16.88 -39.41
CA LYS A 298 -12.45 -17.25 -39.93
C LYS A 298 -11.59 -17.89 -38.83
N SER A 299 -11.58 -17.35 -37.61
CA SER A 299 -10.79 -17.90 -36.50
C SER A 299 -11.31 -19.28 -36.06
N THR A 300 -12.62 -19.48 -36.02
CA THR A 300 -13.23 -20.78 -35.71
C THR A 300 -12.98 -21.83 -36.79
N LYS A 301 -12.96 -21.45 -38.07
CA LYS A 301 -12.53 -22.35 -39.17
C LYS A 301 -11.05 -22.71 -39.08
N LEU A 302 -10.19 -21.73 -38.77
CA LEU A 302 -8.75 -21.95 -38.59
C LEU A 302 -8.49 -22.93 -37.44
N TYR A 303 -9.12 -22.71 -36.29
CA TYR A 303 -9.01 -23.57 -35.12
C TYR A 303 -9.55 -24.99 -35.36
N ARG A 304 -10.63 -25.14 -36.12
CA ARG A 304 -11.16 -26.47 -36.50
C ARG A 304 -10.21 -27.21 -37.46
N ASN A 305 -9.54 -26.50 -38.36
CA ASN A 305 -8.58 -27.11 -39.29
C ASN A 305 -7.30 -27.57 -38.57
N THR A 306 -6.75 -26.76 -37.65
CA THR A 306 -5.57 -27.13 -36.85
C THR A 306 -5.83 -28.38 -35.99
N ARG A 307 -7.03 -28.48 -35.41
CA ARG A 307 -7.43 -29.66 -34.63
C ARG A 307 -7.56 -30.92 -35.50
N ASN A 308 -8.05 -30.77 -36.74
CA ASN A 308 -8.18 -31.89 -37.66
C ASN A 308 -6.81 -32.40 -38.14
N GLU A 309 -5.84 -31.49 -38.38
CA GLU A 309 -4.45 -31.85 -38.69
C GLU A 309 -3.75 -32.59 -37.52
N GLU A 310 -4.00 -32.17 -36.27
CA GLU A 310 -3.52 -32.91 -35.09
C GLU A 310 -4.16 -34.30 -34.95
N THR A 311 -5.45 -34.46 -35.27
CA THR A 311 -6.10 -35.80 -35.22
C THR A 311 -5.70 -36.75 -36.35
N ASP A 312 -5.31 -36.23 -37.52
CA ASP A 312 -4.82 -37.07 -38.62
C ASP A 312 -3.36 -37.51 -38.39
N SER A 313 -2.51 -36.66 -37.78
CA SER A 313 -1.13 -37.04 -37.41
C SER A 313 -1.02 -38.09 -36.30
N LEU A 314 -2.08 -38.29 -35.49
CA LEU A 314 -2.16 -39.33 -34.45
C LEU A 314 -2.68 -40.68 -34.97
N LYS A 315 -3.06 -40.79 -36.25
CA LYS A 315 -3.63 -42.00 -36.85
C LYS A 315 -2.65 -42.86 -37.64
N ASP A 316 -1.41 -42.43 -37.82
CA ASP A 316 -0.38 -43.27 -38.44
C ASP A 316 0.09 -44.35 -37.44
N PRO A 317 -0.19 -45.65 -37.69
CA PRO A 317 0.22 -46.69 -36.76
C PRO A 317 1.73 -46.93 -36.89
N ILE A 318 2.47 -46.66 -35.80
CA ILE A 318 3.87 -47.05 -35.65
C ILE A 318 3.93 -48.58 -35.62
N ASN A 319 4.44 -49.19 -36.69
CA ASN A 319 4.62 -50.63 -36.81
C ASN A 319 6.03 -50.99 -36.29
N LEU A 320 6.13 -51.45 -35.03
CA LEU A 320 7.37 -51.96 -34.45
C LEU A 320 7.27 -53.48 -34.26
N GLN A 321 8.01 -54.22 -35.09
CA GLN A 321 8.10 -55.67 -35.03
C GLN A 321 9.10 -56.07 -33.94
N TYR A 322 8.62 -56.77 -32.90
CA TYR A 322 9.43 -57.22 -31.78
C TYR A 322 10.04 -58.60 -32.09
N HIS A 323 11.36 -58.71 -32.18
CA HIS A 323 12.06 -59.99 -32.25
C HIS A 323 12.52 -60.42 -30.85
N SER A 324 11.88 -61.45 -30.29
CA SER A 324 12.31 -62.12 -29.06
C SER A 324 13.24 -63.28 -29.41
N MET A 325 14.53 -63.17 -29.07
CA MET A 325 15.46 -64.31 -29.06
C MET A 325 15.33 -65.05 -27.73
N GLY A 326 14.83 -66.29 -27.78
CA GLY A 326 14.89 -67.23 -26.66
C GLY A 326 16.25 -67.92 -26.59
N SER A 327 16.75 -68.10 -25.38
CA SER A 327 17.95 -68.89 -25.07
C SER A 327 17.57 -70.28 -24.56
N SER A 328 18.40 -71.25 -25.00
CA SER A 328 18.59 -72.63 -24.52
C SER A 328 17.78 -73.75 -25.17
#